data_AF-A0A372DZ29-F1
#
_entry.id   AF-A0A372DZ29-F1
#
_cell.length_a   1.000
_cell.length_b   1.000
_cell.length_c   1.000
_cell.angle_alpha   90.00
_cell.angle_beta   90.00
_cell.angle_gamma   90.00
#
_symmetry.space_group_name_H-M   'P 1'
#
loop_
_entity.id
_entity.type
_entity.pdbx_description
1 polymer ?
#
loop_
_entity_poly.entity_id
_entity_poly.type
_entity_poly.pdbx_seq_one_letter_code
_entity_poly.pdbx_strand_id
1 'polypeptide(L)' 'MKLYQVEHDNCEPYEDNFHFREDKIYTDKENLIKRIKEEGYKEETNHKGQKFIKGDLRDFYRMDMITIHELEVVNNT' A
#
# COMPACT_ATOMS: atom_id res chain seq x y z
N MET A 1 -4.00 -17.70 10.95
CA MET A 1 -3.05 -17.22 9.94
C MET A 1 -3.47 -15.81 9.58
N LYS A 2 -2.56 -14.82 9.61
CA LYS A 2 -2.87 -13.47 9.17
C LYS A 2 -2.59 -13.36 7.67
N LEU A 3 -3.47 -12.70 6.95
CA LEU A 3 -3.33 -12.43 5.52
C LEU A 3 -3.21 -10.92 5.33
N TYR A 4 -2.49 -10.50 4.31
CA TYR A 4 -2.30 -9.09 4.00
C TYR A 4 -2.61 -8.82 2.53
N GLN A 5 -3.30 -7.72 2.28
CA GLN A 5 -3.56 -7.22 0.94
C GLN A 5 -3.01 -5.82 0.77
N VAL A 6 -2.45 -5.56 -0.41
CA VAL A 6 -1.86 -4.28 -0.78
C VAL A 6 -2.83 -3.54 -1.69
N GLU A 7 -3.09 -2.28 -1.35
CA GLU A 7 -3.88 -1.36 -2.14
C GLU A 7 -3.01 -0.15 -2.51
N HIS A 8 -3.02 0.22 -3.78
CA HIS A 8 -2.29 1.34 -4.37
C HIS A 8 -3.28 2.44 -4.72
N ASP A 9 -2.88 3.68 -4.45
CA ASP A 9 -3.65 4.89 -4.73
C ASP A 9 -2.68 5.92 -5.33
N ASN A 10 -2.75 6.06 -6.66
CA ASN A 10 -1.85 6.90 -7.43
C ASN A 10 -2.55 8.21 -7.78
N CYS A 11 -1.86 9.31 -7.50
CA CYS A 11 -2.31 10.65 -7.84
C CYS A 11 -1.37 11.23 -8.91
N GLU A 12 -1.80 11.19 -10.17
CA GLU A 12 -1.07 11.76 -11.32
C GLU A 12 -1.87 12.90 -11.97
N PRO A 13 -1.23 14.04 -12.34
CA PRO A 13 -1.89 15.14 -12.99
C PRO A 13 -2.07 14.77 -14.46
N TYR A 14 -3.26 15.00 -14.97
CA TYR A 14 -3.57 14.82 -16.40
C TYR A 14 -3.57 13.36 -16.89
N GLU A 15 -3.29 12.38 -16.03
CA GLU A 15 -3.60 10.96 -16.23
C GLU A 15 -4.76 10.53 -15.31
N ASP A 16 -5.40 9.40 -15.60
CA ASP A 16 -6.44 8.87 -14.72
C ASP A 16 -5.80 8.47 -13.38
N ASN A 17 -6.32 8.98 -12.26
CA ASN A 17 -5.92 8.48 -10.94
C ASN A 17 -6.31 7.00 -10.84
N PHE A 18 -5.34 6.14 -10.55
CA PHE A 18 -5.57 4.72 -10.45
C PHE A 18 -5.61 4.28 -9.00
N HIS A 19 -6.71 3.62 -8.65
CA HIS A 19 -6.86 2.91 -7.39
C HIS A 19 -7.00 1.42 -7.70
N PHE A 20 -6.07 0.60 -7.21
CA PHE A 20 -6.12 -0.83 -7.45
C PHE A 20 -5.56 -1.65 -6.30
N ARG A 21 -6.00 -2.91 -6.23
CA ARG A 21 -5.47 -3.90 -5.29
C ARG A 21 -4.57 -4.86 -6.03
N GLU A 22 -3.47 -5.25 -5.38
CA GLU A 22 -2.69 -6.36 -5.91
C GLU A 22 -3.51 -7.66 -5.85
N ASP A 23 -3.44 -8.44 -6.93
CA ASP A 23 -4.07 -9.77 -7.00
C ASP A 23 -3.44 -10.77 -6.01
N LYS A 24 -2.23 -10.45 -5.52
CA LYS A 24 -1.48 -11.29 -4.60
C LYS A 24 -1.87 -11.02 -3.15
N ILE A 25 -2.17 -12.10 -2.43
CA ILE A 25 -2.31 -12.10 -0.98
C ILE A 25 -0.98 -12.51 -0.34
N TYR A 26 -0.62 -11.81 0.73
CA TYR A 26 0.62 -12.02 1.46
C TYR A 26 0.36 -12.66 2.82
N THR A 27 1.28 -13.50 3.29
CA THR A 27 1.23 -14.14 4.61
C THR A 27 2.34 -13.66 5.55
N ASP A 28 3.37 -13.02 4.98
CA ASP A 28 4.53 -12.51 5.70
C ASP A 28 4.59 -10.99 5.59
N LYS A 29 4.32 -10.34 6.73
CA LYS A 29 4.24 -8.88 6.81
C LYS A 29 5.61 -8.22 6.70
N GLU A 30 6.63 -8.79 7.32
CA GLU A 30 7.96 -8.18 7.38
C GLU A 30 8.63 -8.19 6.02
N ASN A 31 8.53 -9.32 5.31
CA ASN A 31 9.03 -9.42 3.93
C ASN A 31 8.24 -8.52 2.97
N LEU A 32 6.92 -8.38 3.15
CA LEU A 32 6.12 -7.43 2.36
C LEU A 32 6.58 -5.98 2.57
N ILE A 33 6.76 -5.56 3.82
CA ILE A 33 7.25 -4.21 4.15
C ILE A 33 8.65 -3.99 3.58
N LYS A 34 9.53 -5.00 3.67
CA LYS A 34 10.88 -4.92 3.10
C LYS A 34 10.83 -4.69 1.59
N ARG A 35 10.01 -5.46 0.86
CA ARG A 35 9.80 -5.27 -0.59
C ARG A 35 9.33 -3.85 -0.91
N ILE A 36 8.30 -3.36 -0.21
CA ILE A 36 7.75 -2.02 -0.43
C ILE A 36 8.82 -0.94 -0.20
N LYS A 37 9.67 -1.09 0.83
CA LYS A 37 10.80 -0.18 1.08
C LYS A 37 11.87 -0.26 0.00
N GLU A 38 12.17 -1.46 -0.52
CA GLU A 38 13.11 -1.68 -1.63
C GLU A 38 12.61 -1.05 -2.95
N GLU A 39 11.30 -0.99 -3.16
CA GLU A 39 10.68 -0.29 -4.29
C GLU A 39 10.74 1.25 -4.17
N GLY A 40 11.22 1.77 -3.04
CA GLY A 40 11.45 3.19 -2.81
C GLY A 40 10.35 3.91 -2.03
N TYR A 41 9.35 3.19 -1.53
CA TYR A 41 8.35 3.79 -0.66
C TYR A 41 8.88 4.02 0.75
N LYS A 42 8.42 5.10 1.39
CA LYS A 42 8.75 5.46 2.76
C LYS A 42 7.51 5.31 3.63
N GLU A 43 7.70 4.74 4.81
CA GLU A 43 6.61 4.54 5.78
C GLU A 43 6.15 5.89 6.33
N GLU A 44 4.83 6.15 6.28
CA GLU A 44 4.22 7.36 6.82
C GLU A 44 3.77 7.10 8.25
N THR A 45 4.48 7.70 9.21
CA THR A 45 4.30 7.41 10.65
C THR A 45 3.17 8.19 11.30
N ASN A 46 2.62 9.21 10.62
CA ASN A 46 1.59 10.09 11.19
C ASN A 46 0.14 9.63 10.93
N HIS A 47 -0.06 8.55 10.18
CA HIS A 47 -1.41 8.07 9.82
C HIS A 47 -1.85 6.88 10.68
N LYS A 48 -3.14 6.82 11.04
CA LYS A 48 -3.74 5.60 11.59
C LYS A 48 -3.75 4.50 10.51
N GLY A 49 -2.91 3.49 10.66
CA GLY A 49 -2.75 2.38 9.72
C GLY A 49 -1.31 2.20 9.26
N GLN A 50 -1.07 1.30 8.31
CA GLN A 50 0.24 1.11 7.72
C GLN A 50 0.25 1.59 6.27
N LYS A 51 0.80 2.78 6.08
CA LYS A 51 0.86 3.48 4.79
C LYS A 51 2.29 3.73 4.36
N PHE A 52 2.52 3.67 3.06
CA PHE A 52 3.80 3.96 2.46
C PHE A 52 3.63 4.89 1.27
N ILE A 53 4.57 5.81 1.10
CA ILE A 53 4.49 6.87 0.09
C ILE A 53 5.75 6.86 -0.74
N LYS A 54 5.60 6.94 -2.05
CA LYS A 54 6.68 7.15 -3.02
C LYS A 54 6.35 8.38 -3.86
N GLY A 55 7.31 9.29 -3.99
CA GLY A 55 7.09 10.59 -4.64
C GLY A 55 7.52 11.76 -3.76
N ASP A 56 7.28 12.98 -4.24
CA ASP A 56 7.52 14.21 -3.48
C ASP A 56 6.23 14.68 -2.81
N LEU A 57 6.23 14.82 -1.48
CA LEU A 57 5.10 15.34 -0.70
C LEU A 57 4.71 16.79 -1.08
N ARG A 58 5.62 17.53 -1.72
CA ARG A 58 5.37 18.90 -2.19
C ARG A 58 4.79 18.93 -3.61
N ASP A 59 4.81 17.80 -4.30
CA ASP A 59 4.30 17.61 -5.66
C ASP A 59 3.31 16.43 -5.64
N PHE A 60 2.09 16.71 -5.17
CA PHE A 60 0.96 15.77 -5.02
C PHE A 60 0.65 14.94 -6.28
N TYR A 61 1.19 15.38 -7.39
CA TYR A 61 1.01 14.91 -8.75
C TYR A 61 1.94 13.75 -9.13
N ARG A 62 2.85 13.33 -8.26
CA ARG A 62 3.70 12.15 -8.52
C ARG A 62 3.77 11.26 -7.29
N MET A 63 2.66 11.24 -6.56
CA MET A 63 2.54 10.50 -5.32
C MET A 63 1.83 9.19 -5.58
N ASP A 64 2.51 8.11 -5.24
CA ASP A 64 1.94 6.78 -5.11
C ASP A 64 1.86 6.44 -3.62
N MET A 65 0.67 6.08 -3.17
CA MET A 65 0.41 5.66 -1.80
C MET A 65 0.01 4.18 -1.76
N ILE A 66 0.76 3.41 -0.99
CA ILE A 66 0.43 2.03 -0.64
C ILE A 66 -0.21 1.99 0.75
N THR A 67 -1.32 1.24 0.87
CA THR A 67 -1.89 0.81 2.15
C THR A 67 -1.83 -0.71 2.28
N ILE A 68 -1.39 -1.22 3.45
CA ILE A 68 -1.44 -2.65 3.76
C ILE A 68 -2.64 -2.92 4.68
N HIS A 69 -3.55 -3.77 4.23
CA HIS A 69 -4.70 -4.25 4.99
C HIS A 69 -4.41 -5.62 5.59
N GLU A 70 -4.71 -5.82 6.87
CA GLU A 70 -4.80 -7.16 7.47
C GLU A 70 -6.19 -7.73 7.18
N LEU A 71 -6.26 -8.92 6.57
CA LEU A 71 -7.51 -9.57 6.23
C LEU A 71 -7.88 -10.60 7.30
N GLU A 72 -9.16 -10.61 7.67
CA GLU A 72 -9.77 -11.65 8.48
C GLU A 72 -10.47 -12.67 7.57
N VAL A 73 -10.14 -13.96 7.75
CA VAL A 73 -10.84 -15.04 7.04
C VAL A 73 -12.06 -15.43 7.87
N VAL A 74 -13.25 -15.04 7.40
CA VAL A 74 -14.52 -15.46 8.01
C VAL A 74 -14.94 -16.77 7.35
N ASN A 75 -14.86 -17.87 8.11
CA ASN A 75 -15.40 -19.15 7.68
C ASN A 75 -16.93 -19.14 7.92
N ASN A 76 -17.70 -18.81 6.89
CA ASN A 76 -19.14 -19.06 6.91
C ASN A 76 -19.35 -20.57 6.75
N THR A 77 -19.47 -21.24 7.90
CA THR A 77 -19.79 -22.67 7.95
C THR A 77 -21.29 -22.87 7.80
#